data_AF-A0A7W7IR99-F1
#
_entry.id   AF-A0A7W7IR99-F1
#
_cell.length_a   1.000
_cell.length_b   1.000
_cell.length_c   1.000
_cell.angle_alpha   90.00
_cell.angle_beta   90.00
_cell.angle_gamma   90.00
#
_symmetry.space_group_name_H-M   'P 1'
#
loop_
_entity.id
_entity.type
_entity.pdbx_description
1 polymer ?
#
loop_
_entity_poly.entity_id
_entity_poly.type
_entity_poly.pdbx_seq_one_letter_code
_entity_poly.pdbx_strand_id
1 'polypeptide(L)' 'MTEAERIAALLDIVDADRTQDAGASAQLVVFGLAEKFGKSGKLRPTNAGWNLMGQQGRVFRTEYG' A
#
# COMPACT_ATOMS: atom_id res chain seq x y z
N MET A 1 0.73 -11.14 -7.86
CA MET A 1 0.21 -9.91 -7.25
C MET A 1 -0.13 -8.88 -8.30
N THR A 2 -1.43 -8.78 -8.62
CA THR A 2 -2.05 -7.78 -9.47
C THR A 2 -2.02 -6.39 -8.81
N GLU A 3 -2.42 -5.34 -9.53
CA GLU A 3 -2.51 -4.00 -8.97
C GLU A 3 -3.53 -3.89 -7.83
N ALA A 4 -4.73 -4.47 -8.01
CA ALA A 4 -5.76 -4.48 -6.98
C ALA A 4 -5.29 -5.19 -5.71
N GLU A 5 -4.56 -6.31 -5.85
CA GLU A 5 -3.96 -7.02 -4.73
C GLU A 5 -2.87 -6.18 -4.03
N ARG A 6 -2.08 -5.39 -4.78
CA ARG A 6 -1.10 -4.44 -4.21
C ARG A 6 -1.77 -3.35 -3.40
N ILE A 7 -2.86 -2.79 -3.91
CA ILE A 7 -3.61 -1.75 -3.21
C ILE A 7 -4.24 -2.31 -1.94
N ALA A 8 -4.88 -3.48 -2.01
CA ALA A 8 -5.46 -4.13 -0.85
C ALA A 8 -4.41 -4.41 0.25
N ALA A 9 -3.27 -4.96 -0.12
CA ALA A 9 -2.18 -5.25 0.83
C ALA A 9 -1.54 -3.98 1.41
N LEU A 10 -1.47 -2.89 0.65
CA LEU A 10 -1.01 -1.59 1.17
C LEU A 10 -2.01 -1.02 2.19
N LEU A 11 -3.31 -1.19 1.94
CA LEU A 11 -4.36 -0.81 2.89
C LEU A 11 -4.27 -1.61 4.19
N ASP A 12 -3.96 -2.91 4.12
CA ASP A 12 -3.76 -3.75 5.30
C ASP A 12 -2.56 -3.30 6.18
N ILE A 13 -1.62 -2.53 5.63
CA ILE A 13 -0.48 -1.97 6.39
C ILE A 13 -0.84 -0.67 7.11
N VAL A 14 -1.70 0.17 6.52
CA VAL A 14 -1.96 1.53 7.02
C VAL A 14 -3.23 1.65 7.85
N ASP A 15 -4.17 0.74 7.66
CA ASP A 15 -5.43 0.69 8.38
C ASP A 15 -5.28 -0.23 9.60
N ALA A 16 -5.43 0.36 10.80
CA ALA A 16 -5.27 -0.36 12.05
C ALA A 16 -6.38 -1.41 12.30
N ASP A 17 -7.52 -1.28 11.63
CA ASP A 17 -8.63 -2.22 11.73
C ASP A 17 -8.49 -3.40 10.75
N ARG A 18 -7.48 -3.36 9.88
CA ARG A 18 -7.19 -4.43 8.90
C ARG A 18 -6.09 -5.35 9.40
N THR A 19 -6.20 -6.63 9.02
CA THR A 19 -5.18 -7.63 9.36
C THR A 19 -4.14 -7.69 8.26
N GLN A 20 -2.89 -7.41 8.62
CA GLN A 20 -1.76 -7.49 7.72
C GLN A 20 -1.43 -8.95 7.34
N ASP A 21 -1.46 -9.27 6.05
CA ASP A 21 -0.92 -10.53 5.53
C ASP A 21 0.60 -10.44 5.36
N ALA A 22 1.34 -11.34 6.03
CA ALA A 22 2.81 -11.31 6.03
C ALA A 22 3.44 -11.62 4.66
N GLY A 23 2.80 -12.46 3.84
CA GLY A 23 3.29 -12.84 2.53
C GLY A 23 3.15 -11.72 1.51
N ALA A 24 1.96 -11.12 1.42
CA ALA A 24 1.68 -9.96 0.58
C ALA A 24 2.54 -8.76 0.99
N SER A 25 2.70 -8.56 2.29
CA SER A 25 3.57 -7.53 2.87
C SER A 25 5.03 -7.69 2.46
N ALA A 26 5.57 -8.91 2.49
CA ALA A 26 6.93 -9.18 2.03
C ALA A 26 7.08 -8.90 0.52
N GLN A 27 6.06 -9.24 -0.29
CA GLN A 27 6.07 -8.93 -1.72
C GLN A 27 6.04 -7.42 -1.98
N LEU A 28 5.30 -6.63 -1.20
CA LEU A 28 5.32 -5.16 -1.30
C LEU A 28 6.70 -4.57 -1.05
N VAL A 29 7.48 -5.15 -0.14
CA VAL A 29 8.87 -4.75 0.09
C VAL A 29 9.74 -5.05 -1.12
N VAL A 30 9.58 -6.23 -1.74
CA VAL A 30 10.30 -6.60 -2.98
C VAL A 30 9.94 -5.66 -4.13
N PHE A 31 8.68 -5.24 -4.24
CA PHE A 31 8.24 -4.27 -5.25
C PHE A 31 8.65 -2.82 -4.96
N GLY A 32 9.30 -2.53 -3.82
CA GLY A 32 9.64 -1.17 -3.41
C GLY A 32 8.42 -0.30 -3.05
N LEU A 33 7.26 -0.92 -2.82
CA LEU A 33 6.00 -0.24 -2.46
C LEU A 33 5.84 -0.10 -0.95
N ALA A 34 6.50 -0.93 -0.17
CA ALA A 34 6.57 -0.83 1.28
C ALA A 34 8.02 -0.99 1.78
N GLU A 35 8.30 -0.52 2.98
CA GLU A 35 9.60 -0.67 3.63
C GLU A 35 9.43 -0.93 5.12
N LYS A 36 10.45 -1.56 5.73
CA LYS A 36 10.52 -1.72 7.18
C LYS A 36 10.82 -0.37 7.83
N PHE A 37 10.11 -0.08 8.91
CA PHE A 37 10.23 1.13 9.68
C PHE A 37 10.33 0.84 11.17
N GLY A 38 11.27 1.51 11.82
CA GLY A 38 11.51 1.39 13.26
C GLY A 38 12.09 0.04 13.69
N LYS A 39 12.29 -0.11 15.00
CA LYS A 39 12.96 -1.28 15.59
C LYS A 39 12.07 -2.53 15.68
N SER A 40 10.75 -2.37 15.58
CA SER A 40 9.77 -3.47 15.72
C SER A 40 9.45 -4.18 14.40
N GLY A 41 10.13 -3.85 13.30
CA GLY A 41 9.86 -4.46 11.99
C GLY A 41 8.50 -4.11 11.38
N LYS A 42 7.86 -3.02 11.86
CA LYS A 42 6.63 -2.50 11.27
C LYS A 42 6.87 -2.13 9.82
N LEU A 43 5.86 -2.28 8.97
CA LEU A 43 5.93 -1.81 7.60
C LEU A 43 5.26 -0.45 7.45
N ARG A 44 5.73 0.33 6.48
CA ARG A 44 5.03 1.51 5.99
C ARG A 44 5.09 1.53 4.46
N PRO A 45 4.11 2.13 3.76
CA PRO A 45 4.24 2.39 2.34
C PRO A 45 5.39 3.37 2.05
N THR A 46 6.07 3.15 0.93
CA THR A 46 6.99 4.15 0.35
C THR A 46 6.17 5.23 -0.37
N ASN A 47 6.84 6.27 -0.88
CA ASN A 47 6.19 7.27 -1.75
C ASN A 47 5.50 6.62 -2.96
N ALA A 48 6.09 5.57 -3.54
CA ALA A 48 5.49 4.82 -4.64
C ALA A 48 4.22 4.07 -4.20
N GLY A 49 4.23 3.45 -3.01
CA GLY A 49 3.05 2.81 -2.42
C GLY A 49 1.91 3.79 -2.17
N TRP A 50 2.21 4.97 -1.59
CA TRP A 50 1.22 6.05 -1.42
C TRP A 50 0.67 6.55 -2.76
N ASN A 51 1.53 6.74 -3.76
CA ASN A 51 1.10 7.17 -5.09
C ASN A 51 0.18 6.15 -5.76
N LEU A 52 0.47 4.85 -5.62
CA LEU A 52 -0.35 3.77 -6.17
C LEU A 52 -1.76 3.77 -5.55
N MET A 53 -1.85 3.86 -4.21
CA MET A 53 -3.15 3.97 -3.53
C MET A 53 -3.90 5.25 -3.95
N GLY A 54 -3.20 6.37 -4.11
CA GLY A 54 -3.78 7.65 -4.51
C GLY A 54 -4.19 7.72 -6.00
N GLN A 55 -3.69 6.83 -6.87
CA GLN A 55 -4.15 6.78 -8.27
C GLN A 55 -5.61 6.37 -8.36
N GLN A 56 -6.08 5.43 -7.53
CA GLN A 56 -7.49 5.05 -7.48
C GLN A 56 -8.41 6.23 -7.09
N GLY A 57 -7.99 7.05 -6.12
CA GLY A 57 -8.72 8.25 -5.74
C GLY A 57 -8.71 9.35 -6.82
N ARG A 58 -7.67 9.41 -7.67
CA ARG A 58 -7.59 10.36 -8.78
C ARG A 58 -8.47 9.98 -9.97
N VAL A 59 -8.73 8.69 -10.20
CA VAL A 59 -9.70 8.24 -11.21
C VAL A 59 -11.12 8.77 -10.93
N PHE A 60 -11.43 9.10 -9.67
CA PHE A 60 -12.70 9.74 -9.30
C PHE A 60 -12.72 11.26 -9.55
N ARG A 61 -11.58 11.90 -9.83
CA ARG A 61 -11.48 13.37 -10.05
C ARG A 61 -11.53 13.75 -11.54
N THR A 62 -12.19 12.93 -12.35
CA THR A 62 -12.52 13.30 -13.73
C THR A 62 -13.93 13.89 -13.70
N GLU A 63 -14.01 15.17 -14.10
CA GLU A 63 -15.24 15.94 -14.42
C GLU A 63 -16.01 16.58 -13.26
N TYR A 64 -15.46 17.66 -12.67
CA TYR A 64 -16.19 18.93 -12.45
C TYR A 64 -15.15 20.05 -12.33
N GLY A 65 -15.00 20.81 -13.41
CA GLY A 65 -14.16 21.99 -13.55
C GLY A 65 -14.38 22.59 -14.92
#